data_AF-A0A383CK59-F1
#
_entry.id   AF-A0A383CK59-F1
#
_cell.length_a   1.000
_cell.length_b   1.000
_cell.length_c   1.000
_cell.angle_alpha   90.00
_cell.angle_beta   90.00
_cell.angle_gamma   90.00
#
_symmetry.space_group_name_H-M   'P 1'
#
loop_
_entity.id
_entity.type
_entity.pdbx_description
1 polymer ?
#
loop_
_entity_poly.entity_id
_entity_poly.type
_entity_poly.pdbx_seq_one_letter_code
_entity_poly.pdbx_strand_id
1 'polypeptide(L)' 'YKNEPVRHKTLDLIGDMALLGYPIKGHVTAARSGHASNVEFVKMIRNTYSDFF' A
#
# COMPACT_ATOMS: atom_id res chain seq x y z
N TYR A 1 -22.65 1.41 -8.30
CA TYR A 1 -22.61 0.95 -6.90
C TYR A 1 -22.34 2.14 -5.98
N LYS A 2 -23.05 2.25 -4.85
CA LYS A 2 -22.80 3.30 -3.84
C LYS A 2 -21.37 3.11 -3.28
N ASN A 3 -20.60 4.19 -3.16
CA ASN A 3 -19.22 4.20 -2.64
C ASN A 3 -18.19 3.38 -3.45
N GLU A 4 -18.48 3.06 -4.70
CA GLU A 4 -17.56 2.34 -5.58
C GLU A 4 -16.19 3.03 -5.77
N PRO A 5 -16.09 4.37 -5.91
CA PRO A 5 -14.80 5.03 -6.08
C PRO A 5 -13.87 4.86 -4.85
N VAL A 6 -14.44 4.83 -3.65
CA VAL A 6 -13.68 4.65 -2.41
C VAL A 6 -13.20 3.19 -2.27
N ARG A 7 -14.05 2.24 -2.66
CA ARG A 7 -13.67 0.81 -2.67
C ARG A 7 -12.59 0.54 -3.70
N HIS A 8 -12.65 1.17 -4.87
CA HIS A 8 -11.62 1.06 -5.90
C HIS A 8 -10.27 1.56 -5.36
N LYS A 9 -10.22 2.75 -4.76
CA LYS A 9 -8.99 3.26 -4.13
C LYS A 9 -8.45 2.38 -3.00
N THR A 10 -9.32 1.70 -2.28
CA THR A 10 -8.90 0.74 -1.24
C THR A 10 -8.26 -0.49 -1.88
N LEU A 11 -8.85 -1.00 -2.97
CA LEU A 11 -8.30 -2.10 -3.74
C LEU A 11 -6.95 -1.74 -4.37
N ASP A 12 -6.84 -0.52 -4.91
CA ASP A 12 -5.60 0.04 -5.45
C ASP A 12 -4.50 0.08 -4.39
N LEU A 13 -4.81 0.60 -3.19
CA LEU A 13 -3.88 0.61 -2.06
C LEU A 13 -3.40 -0.79 -1.70
N ILE A 14 -4.30 -1.79 -1.65
CA ILE A 14 -3.93 -3.18 -1.37
C ILE A 14 -3.01 -3.73 -2.48
N GLY A 15 -3.32 -3.45 -3.74
CA GLY A 15 -2.52 -3.86 -4.89
C GLY A 15 -1.12 -3.25 -4.87
N ASP A 16 -1.01 -1.95 -4.59
CA ASP A 16 0.28 -1.26 -4.48
C ASP A 16 1.10 -1.83 -3.31
N MET A 17 0.47 -2.11 -2.16
CA MET A 17 1.14 -2.71 -1.00
C MET A 17 1.62 -4.14 -1.27
N ALA A 18 0.96 -4.88 -2.17
CA ALA A 18 1.40 -6.21 -2.58
C ALA A 18 2.73 -6.19 -3.35
N LEU A 19 3.15 -5.04 -3.90
CA LEU A 19 4.46 -4.88 -4.54
C LEU A 19 5.63 -5.08 -3.55
N LEU A 20 5.38 -5.05 -2.24
CA LEU A 20 6.38 -5.40 -1.23
C LEU A 20 6.87 -6.86 -1.38
N GLY A 21 6.01 -7.74 -1.91
CA GLY A 21 6.30 -9.17 -2.09
C GLY A 21 6.12 -10.04 -0.85
N TYR A 22 5.69 -9.45 0.28
CA TYR A 22 5.49 -10.12 1.55
C TYR A 22 4.15 -9.71 2.20
N PRO A 23 3.48 -10.62 2.94
CA PRO A 23 2.26 -10.28 3.64
C PRO A 23 2.54 -9.32 4.79
N ILE A 24 1.83 -8.18 4.80
CA ILE A 24 1.95 -7.18 5.86
C ILE A 24 0.96 -7.49 6.97
N LYS A 25 1.45 -7.73 8.17
CA LYS A 25 0.63 -7.85 9.38
C LYS A 25 0.62 -6.52 10.13
N GLY A 26 -0.36 -5.68 9.85
CA GLY A 26 -0.46 -4.36 10.48
C GLY A 26 -1.74 -3.62 10.08
N HIS A 27 -1.86 -2.38 10.57
CA HIS A 27 -2.93 -1.47 10.21
C HIS A 27 -2.39 -0.36 9.31
N VAL A 28 -2.99 -0.16 8.14
CA VAL A 28 -2.58 0.85 7.16
C VAL A 28 -3.67 1.93 7.07
N THR A 29 -3.29 3.17 7.37
CA THR A 29 -4.16 4.34 7.21
C THR A 29 -3.66 5.18 6.04
N ALA A 30 -4.53 5.48 5.10
CA ALA A 30 -4.20 6.33 3.95
C ALA A 30 -5.25 7.43 3.79
N ALA A 31 -4.80 8.68 3.68
CA ALA A 31 -5.65 9.84 3.47
C ALA A 31 -5.22 10.56 2.17
N ARG A 32 -6.16 10.69 1.22
CA ARG A 32 -5.91 11.28 -0.10
C ARG A 32 -4.70 10.65 -0.84
N SER A 33 -4.45 9.35 -0.63
CA SER A 33 -3.36 8.65 -1.30
C SER A 33 -3.66 8.36 -2.76
N GLY A 34 -2.59 8.14 -3.53
CA GLY A 34 -2.61 7.65 -4.89
C GLY A 34 -1.43 6.71 -5.13
N HIS A 35 -1.37 6.11 -6.32
CA HIS A 35 -0.40 5.05 -6.63
C HIS A 35 1.06 5.45 -6.37
N ALA A 36 1.45 6.68 -6.75
CA ALA A 36 2.82 7.15 -6.54
C ALA A 36 3.22 7.12 -5.05
N SER A 37 2.37 7.67 -4.17
CA SER A 37 2.62 7.71 -2.73
C SER A 37 2.62 6.30 -2.10
N ASN A 38 1.73 5.42 -2.56
CA ASN A 38 1.67 4.04 -2.07
C ASN A 38 2.95 3.27 -2.45
N VAL A 39 3.41 3.41 -3.70
CA VAL A 39 4.64 2.77 -4.19
C VAL A 39 5.88 3.31 -3.49
N GLU A 40 5.97 4.62 -3.26
CA GLU A 40 7.06 5.21 -2.47
C GLU A 40 7.09 4.67 -1.04
N PHE A 41 5.93 4.54 -0.41
CA PHE A 41 5.82 3.96 0.93
C PHE A 41 6.30 2.52 0.97
N VAL A 42 5.94 1.70 -0.02
CA VAL A 42 6.41 0.31 -0.15
C VAL A 42 7.93 0.25 -0.35
N LYS A 43 8.49 1.11 -1.21
CA LYS A 43 9.94 1.21 -1.40
C LYS A 43 10.66 1.59 -0.11
N MET A 44 10.09 2.54 0.65
CA MET A 44 10.63 2.93 1.95
C MET A 44 10.65 1.74 2.91
N ILE A 45 9.54 1.00 3.05
CA ILE A 45 9.50 -0.21 3.88
C ILE A 45 10.57 -1.21 3.45
N ARG A 46 10.67 -1.49 2.14
CA ARG A 46 11.67 -2.42 1.60
C ARG A 46 13.10 -2.02 1.98
N ASN A 47 13.41 -0.73 1.89
CA ASN A 47 14.72 -0.21 2.24
C ASN A 47 14.98 -0.22 3.75
N THR A 48 13.98 0.10 4.57
CA THR A 48 14.11 0.09 6.04
C THR A 48 14.32 -1.31 6.60
N TYR A 49 13.71 -2.33 5.98
CA TYR A 49 13.80 -3.71 6.43
C TYR A 49 14.68 -4.58 5.50
N SER A 50 15.56 -3.97 4.69
CA SER A 50 16.41 -4.70 3.73
C SER A 50 17.21 -5.84 4.36
N ASP A 51 17.59 -5.67 5.62
CA ASP A 51 18.42 -6.63 6.35
C ASP A 51 17.62 -7.80 6.93
N PHE A 52 16.28 -7.69 6.96
CA PHE A 52 15.35 -8.72 7.42
C PHE A 52 14.73 -9.52 6.26
N PHE A 53 14.89 -9.05 5.02
CA PHE A 53 14.46 -9.73 3.80
C PHE A 53 15.57 -10.63 3.25
#